data_AF-A0A1G7THR3-F1
#
_entry.id   AF-A0A1G7THR3-F1
#
_cell.length_a   1.000
_cell.length_b   1.000
_cell.length_c   1.000
_cell.angle_alpha   90.00
_cell.angle_beta   90.00
_cell.angle_gamma   90.00
#
_symmetry.space_group_name_H-M   'P 1'
#
loop_
_entity.id
_entity.type
_entity.pdbx_description
1 polymer ?
#
loop_
_entity_poly.entity_id
_entity_poly.type
_entity_poly.pdbx_seq_one_letter_code
_entity_poly.pdbx_strand_id
1 'polypeptide(L)'
;MKRQKETIGSILEINIENKYFTYAQILNGVCVFFDYRSGEHLKDFTILENAPILFFLCVYKQVITQGDWLKVGKMPIREDCKVIPNQFIQDHFNPDNIEMYITETGEIVPSTREECMGLERCAVWDSNHVEDRIRDHYLGVPCIWVEPMK
;
A
#
# COMPACT_ATOMS: atom_id res chain seq x y z
N MET A 1 0.96 -18.52 -13.51
CA MET A 1 1.03 -17.81 -12.21
C MET A 1 0.65 -18.76 -11.07
N LYS A 2 1.23 -18.55 -9.88
CA LYS A 2 1.09 -19.45 -8.72
C LYS A 2 -0.07 -18.97 -7.84
N ARG A 3 -1.13 -19.76 -7.75
CA ARG A 3 -2.25 -19.47 -6.83
C ARG A 3 -1.77 -19.51 -5.39
N GLN A 4 -2.21 -18.54 -4.59
CA GLN A 4 -1.85 -18.43 -3.18
C GLN A 4 -2.99 -17.83 -2.34
N LYS A 5 -2.95 -18.06 -1.02
CA LYS A 5 -3.93 -17.49 -0.08
C LYS A 5 -3.37 -16.20 0.51
N GLU A 6 -4.20 -15.18 0.68
CA GLU A 6 -3.86 -14.02 1.51
C GLU A 6 -3.62 -14.45 2.97
N THR A 7 -2.54 -13.98 3.58
CA THR A 7 -2.16 -14.40 4.93
C THR A 7 -1.50 -13.22 5.66
N ILE A 8 -2.11 -12.80 6.76
CA ILE A 8 -1.61 -11.67 7.57
C ILE A 8 -0.17 -11.94 8.04
N GLY A 9 0.66 -10.91 7.92
CA GLY A 9 2.10 -10.90 8.21
C GLY A 9 2.98 -11.46 7.08
N SER A 10 2.41 -12.03 6.01
CA SER A 10 3.20 -12.49 4.86
C SER A 10 3.82 -11.33 4.10
N ILE A 11 5.02 -11.58 3.58
CA ILE A 11 5.75 -10.65 2.73
C ILE A 11 5.44 -10.94 1.27
N LEU A 12 5.06 -9.89 0.56
CA LEU A 12 4.89 -9.86 -0.88
C LEU A 12 6.14 -9.27 -1.51
N GLU A 13 6.68 -9.96 -2.51
CA GLU A 13 7.68 -9.43 -3.43
C GLU A 13 7.00 -8.89 -4.67
N ILE A 14 7.40 -7.69 -5.05
CA ILE A 14 6.83 -6.93 -6.16
C ILE A 14 7.99 -6.62 -7.10
N ASN A 15 7.90 -7.13 -8.33
CA ASN A 15 8.90 -6.91 -9.36
C ASN A 15 8.54 -5.67 -10.16
N ILE A 16 9.35 -4.61 -10.04
CA ILE A 16 9.13 -3.37 -10.77
C ILE A 16 9.88 -3.42 -12.10
N GLU A 17 9.12 -3.61 -13.19
CA GLU A 17 9.59 -3.59 -14.58
C GLU A 17 10.78 -4.52 -14.87
N ASN A 18 10.96 -5.61 -14.12
CA ASN A 18 12.13 -6.49 -14.19
C ASN A 18 13.48 -5.80 -13.89
N LYS A 19 13.44 -4.66 -13.20
CA LYS A 19 14.64 -3.88 -12.85
C LYS A 19 15.06 -4.06 -11.40
N TYR A 20 14.08 -4.09 -10.49
CA TYR A 20 14.32 -4.27 -9.06
C TYR A 20 13.07 -4.80 -8.37
N PHE A 21 13.27 -5.30 -7.16
CA PHE A 21 12.24 -5.78 -6.28
C PHE A 21 11.99 -4.79 -5.16
N THR A 22 10.72 -4.66 -4.80
CA THR A 22 10.28 -3.99 -3.58
C THR A 22 9.37 -4.94 -2.80
N TYR A 23 9.04 -4.58 -1.57
CA TYR A 23 8.42 -5.49 -0.63
C TYR A 23 7.28 -4.83 0.12
N ALA A 24 6.22 -5.59 0.33
CA ALA A 24 5.09 -5.20 1.15
C ALA A 24 4.75 -6.28 2.17
N GLN A 25 4.12 -5.91 3.28
CA GLN A 25 3.59 -6.86 4.25
C GLN A 25 2.06 -6.79 4.27
N ILE A 26 1.42 -7.96 4.23
CA ILE A 26 -0.03 -8.08 4.33
C ILE A 26 -0.45 -7.79 5.78
N LEU A 27 -1.29 -6.78 5.97
CA LEU A 27 -1.92 -6.44 7.24
C LEU A 27 -3.41 -6.84 7.20
N ASN A 28 -4.18 -6.40 8.19
CA ASN A 28 -5.64 -6.58 8.16
C ASN A 28 -6.26 -5.50 7.24
N GLY A 29 -6.79 -5.90 6.08
CA GLY A 29 -7.50 -5.00 5.15
C GLY A 29 -6.63 -4.19 4.18
N VAL A 30 -5.34 -4.00 4.49
CA VAL A 30 -4.38 -3.27 3.65
C VAL A 30 -3.03 -4.00 3.56
N CYS A 31 -2.18 -3.58 2.63
CA CYS A 31 -0.76 -3.88 2.62
C CYS A 31 0.03 -2.63 3.02
N VAL A 32 1.09 -2.81 3.81
CA VAL A 32 2.11 -1.77 4.05
C VAL A 32 3.27 -2.00 3.08
N PHE A 33 3.65 -0.96 2.34
CA PHE A 33 4.74 -1.00 1.37
C PHE A 33 5.95 -0.33 1.99
N PHE A 34 7.11 -0.97 1.90
CA PHE A 34 8.36 -0.44 2.46
C PHE A 34 9.10 0.37 1.40
N ASP A 35 9.69 1.50 1.80
CA ASP A 35 10.63 2.28 0.98
C ASP A 35 11.99 1.57 0.95
N TYR A 36 11.99 0.42 0.29
CA TYR A 36 13.15 -0.41 0.06
C TYR A 36 13.09 -1.01 -1.35
N ARG A 37 14.24 -0.94 -2.05
CA ARG A 37 14.43 -1.60 -3.34
C ARG A 37 15.71 -2.42 -3.36
N SER A 38 15.68 -3.54 -4.07
CA SER A 38 16.82 -4.45 -4.23
C SER A 38 16.94 -4.91 -5.68
N GLY A 39 18.17 -5.02 -6.19
CA GLY A 39 18.41 -5.65 -7.49
C GLY A 39 18.30 -7.18 -7.47
N GLU A 40 18.22 -7.77 -6.27
CA GLU A 40 18.16 -9.22 -6.04
C GLU A 40 17.00 -9.59 -5.10
N HIS A 41 16.54 -10.83 -5.19
CA HIS A 41 15.55 -11.38 -4.26
C HIS A 41 16.10 -11.40 -2.83
N LEU A 42 15.36 -10.83 -1.89
CA LEU A 42 15.70 -10.91 -0.47
C LEU A 42 15.64 -12.35 0.04
N LYS A 43 16.69 -12.73 0.77
CA LYS A 43 16.75 -14.00 1.52
C LYS A 43 16.47 -13.80 3.01
N ASP A 44 16.71 -12.58 3.49
CA ASP A 44 16.50 -12.17 4.88
C ASP A 44 15.59 -10.93 4.89
N PHE A 45 14.45 -11.06 5.56
CA PHE A 45 13.44 -10.00 5.65
C PHE A 45 13.63 -9.09 6.87
N THR A 46 14.59 -9.38 7.76
CA THR A 46 14.89 -8.51 8.93
C THR A 46 15.32 -7.11 8.50
N ILE A 47 15.84 -6.95 7.28
CA ILE A 47 16.14 -5.64 6.70
C ILE A 47 14.91 -4.72 6.60
N LEU A 48 13.71 -5.31 6.46
CA LEU A 48 12.45 -4.57 6.38
C LEU A 48 11.95 -4.10 7.75
N GLU A 49 12.52 -4.60 8.86
CA GLU A 49 12.15 -4.16 10.21
C GLU A 49 12.44 -2.67 10.45
N ASN A 50 13.46 -2.14 9.76
CA ASN A 50 13.88 -0.75 9.89
C ASN A 50 13.65 0.07 8.61
N ALA A 51 13.11 -0.54 7.56
CA ALA A 51 12.81 0.17 6.32
C ALA A 51 11.74 1.24 6.57
N PRO A 52 11.85 2.46 6.01
CA PRO A 52 10.77 3.43 6.09
C PRO A 52 9.49 2.88 5.45
N ILE A 53 8.34 3.32 5.94
CA ILE A 53 7.05 3.01 5.30
C ILE A 53 6.87 3.98 4.14
N LEU A 54 6.58 3.42 2.96
CA LEU A 54 6.28 4.20 1.77
C LEU A 54 4.81 4.63 1.75
N PHE A 55 3.88 3.68 1.96
CA PHE A 55 2.44 3.94 2.12
C PHE A 55 1.67 2.68 2.57
N PHE A 56 0.40 2.86 2.94
CA PHE A 56 -0.57 1.80 3.23
C PHE A 56 -1.67 1.82 2.18
N LEU A 57 -1.91 0.72 1.47
CA LEU A 57 -2.97 0.64 0.46
C LEU A 57 -3.77 -0.65 0.55
N CYS A 58 -5.08 -0.54 0.28
CA CYS A 58 -5.90 -1.69 -0.04
C CYS A 58 -5.67 -2.05 -1.51
N VAL A 59 -5.49 -3.34 -1.80
CA VAL A 59 -5.29 -3.84 -3.17
C VAL A 59 -6.31 -4.90 -3.50
N TYR A 60 -6.62 -5.05 -4.78
CA TYR A 60 -7.49 -6.13 -5.22
C TYR A 60 -6.93 -7.48 -4.76
N LYS A 61 -7.79 -8.30 -4.16
CA LYS A 61 -7.43 -9.63 -3.65
C LYS A 61 -6.79 -10.51 -4.73
N GLN A 62 -7.14 -10.29 -5.99
CA GLN A 62 -6.61 -10.99 -7.16
C GLN A 62 -5.11 -10.77 -7.31
N VAL A 63 -4.59 -9.57 -7.03
CA VAL A 63 -3.16 -9.24 -7.08
C VAL A 63 -2.35 -10.24 -6.25
N ILE A 64 -2.85 -10.53 -5.05
CA ILE A 64 -2.23 -11.51 -4.15
C ILE A 64 -2.58 -12.93 -4.60
N THR A 65 -3.87 -13.25 -4.76
CA THR A 65 -4.32 -14.65 -4.88
C THR A 65 -3.99 -15.31 -6.21
N GLN A 66 -3.88 -14.52 -7.28
CA GLN A 66 -3.42 -14.99 -8.59
C GLN A 66 -1.90 -15.05 -8.65
N GLY A 67 -1.20 -14.30 -7.80
CA GLY A 67 0.25 -14.30 -7.69
C GLY A 67 0.91 -13.32 -8.67
N ASP A 68 0.28 -12.17 -8.91
CA ASP A 68 0.94 -11.01 -9.53
C ASP A 68 2.10 -10.58 -8.62
N TRP A 69 1.83 -10.52 -7.31
CA TRP A 69 2.86 -10.36 -6.27
C TRP A 69 3.05 -11.66 -5.50
N LEU A 70 4.28 -12.14 -5.42
CA LEU A 70 4.57 -13.45 -4.84
C LEU A 70 4.73 -13.35 -3.32
N LYS A 71 4.09 -14.25 -2.58
CA LYS A 71 4.41 -14.42 -1.16
C LYS A 71 5.77 -15.13 -1.03
N VAL A 72 6.76 -14.40 -0.53
CA VAL A 72 8.16 -14.87 -0.43
C VAL A 72 8.60 -15.13 1.01
N GLY A 73 7.82 -14.68 1.99
CA GLY A 73 8.17 -14.85 3.39
C GLY A 73 7.07 -14.46 4.36
N LYS A 74 7.45 -14.36 5.63
CA LYS A 74 6.60 -13.88 6.71
C LYS A 74 7.49 -13.25 7.77
N MET A 75 7.07 -12.12 8.32
CA MET A 75 7.68 -11.54 9.52
C MET A 75 6.59 -11.09 10.50
N PRO A 76 6.90 -10.87 11.79
CA PRO A 76 5.99 -10.21 12.71
C PRO A 76 5.56 -8.83 12.20
N ILE A 77 4.33 -8.41 12.47
CA ILE A 77 3.91 -7.05 12.13
C ILE A 77 4.59 -6.08 13.09
N ARG A 78 5.33 -5.10 12.53
CA ARG A 78 5.99 -4.05 13.31
C ARG A 78 4.96 -3.23 14.09
N GLU A 79 5.36 -2.70 15.25
CA GLU A 79 4.45 -1.95 16.13
C GLU A 79 3.86 -0.71 15.43
N ASP A 80 4.69 0.01 14.66
CA ASP A 80 4.27 1.17 13.87
C ASP A 80 3.34 0.83 12.69
N CYS A 81 3.32 -0.44 12.26
CA CYS A 81 2.43 -0.93 11.21
C CYS A 81 1.11 -1.48 11.77
N LYS A 82 0.94 -1.59 13.10
CA LYS A 82 -0.32 -2.04 13.72
C LYS A 82 -1.40 -0.96 13.70
N VAL A 83 -0.99 0.31 13.71
CA VAL A 83 -1.88 1.46 13.61
C VAL A 83 -1.94 1.89 12.14
N ILE A 84 -2.96 1.43 11.43
CA ILE A 84 -3.17 1.79 10.02
C ILE A 84 -3.71 3.24 9.99
N PRO A 85 -3.09 4.18 9.28
CA PRO A 85 -3.60 5.55 9.18
C PRO A 85 -5.02 5.59 8.62
N ASN A 86 -5.84 6.54 9.09
CA ASN A 86 -7.14 6.81 8.49
C ASN A 86 -7.00 7.14 7.00
N GLN A 87 -8.09 7.00 6.27
CA GLN A 87 -8.12 7.28 4.83
C GLN A 87 -9.19 8.33 4.53
N PHE A 88 -9.03 9.03 3.42
CA PHE A 88 -10.05 10.00 2.98
C PHE A 88 -10.90 9.44 1.85
N ILE A 89 -12.16 9.86 1.82
CA ILE A 89 -13.11 9.65 0.74
C ILE A 89 -13.46 11.04 0.22
N GLN A 90 -13.45 11.21 -1.10
CA GLN A 90 -13.79 12.46 -1.75
C GLN A 90 -14.80 12.17 -2.86
N ASP A 91 -15.92 12.86 -2.84
CA ASP A 91 -16.93 12.74 -3.89
C ASP A 91 -16.38 13.32 -5.20
N HIS A 92 -16.44 12.53 -6.27
CA HIS A 92 -15.94 12.93 -7.58
C HIS A 92 -16.77 14.07 -8.21
N PHE A 93 -18.09 14.09 -7.97
CA PHE A 93 -19.01 15.10 -8.50
C PHE A 93 -19.07 16.35 -7.61
N ASN A 94 -18.75 16.22 -6.32
CA ASN A 94 -18.66 17.33 -5.39
C ASN A 94 -17.38 17.24 -4.54
N PRO A 95 -16.22 17.72 -5.04
CA PRO A 95 -14.93 17.59 -4.35
C PRO A 95 -14.86 18.23 -2.96
N ASP A 96 -15.77 19.14 -2.62
CA ASP A 96 -15.89 19.75 -1.29
C ASP A 96 -16.55 18.81 -0.27
N ASN A 97 -17.21 17.74 -0.73
CA ASN A 97 -17.73 16.68 0.12
C ASN A 97 -16.62 15.67 0.43
N ILE A 98 -16.02 15.83 1.61
CA ILE A 98 -14.90 15.04 2.11
C ILE A 98 -15.37 14.27 3.34
N GLU A 99 -15.05 12.98 3.37
CA GLU A 99 -15.31 12.11 4.50
C GLU A 99 -14.00 11.41 4.90
N MET A 100 -13.89 11.03 6.16
CA MET A 100 -12.79 10.23 6.67
C MET A 100 -13.28 8.82 6.98
N TYR A 101 -12.57 7.83 6.46
CA TYR A 101 -12.69 6.44 6.84
C TYR A 101 -11.79 6.16 8.04
N ILE A 102 -12.40 5.82 9.17
CA ILE A 102 -11.73 5.45 10.41
C ILE A 102 -11.33 3.98 10.31
N THR A 103 -10.05 3.71 10.08
CA THR A 103 -9.54 2.35 9.79
C THR A 103 -9.69 1.38 10.97
N GLU A 104 -9.66 1.89 12.20
CA GLU A 104 -9.83 1.09 13.41
C GLU A 104 -11.26 0.54 13.56
N THR A 105 -12.27 1.38 13.29
CA THR A 105 -13.69 1.06 13.55
C THR A 105 -14.48 0.71 12.29
N GLY A 106 -13.99 1.12 11.12
CA GLY A 106 -14.70 1.04 9.84
C GLY A 106 -15.75 2.13 9.64
N GLU A 107 -15.85 3.12 10.54
CA GLU A 107 -16.80 4.22 10.43
C GLU A 107 -16.39 5.21 9.35
N ILE A 108 -17.39 5.86 8.73
CA ILE A 108 -17.20 6.97 7.80
C ILE A 108 -17.82 8.20 8.45
N VAL A 109 -17.02 9.26 8.59
CA VAL A 109 -17.46 10.52 9.22
C VAL A 109 -17.22 11.69 8.28
N PRO A 110 -18.10 12.71 8.26
CA PRO A 110 -17.80 13.97 7.58
C PRO A 110 -16.49 14.56 8.08
N SER A 111 -15.67 15.10 7.18
CA SER A 111 -14.37 15.69 7.53
C SER A 111 -14.04 16.89 6.65
N THR A 112 -12.94 17.56 7.00
CA THR A 112 -12.45 18.75 6.30
C THR A 112 -11.21 18.43 5.47
N ARG A 113 -10.85 19.38 4.60
CA ARG A 113 -9.65 19.25 3.78
C ARG A 113 -8.40 19.12 4.64
N GLU A 114 -8.30 19.96 5.65
CA GLU A 114 -7.16 20.08 6.53
C GLU A 114 -6.95 18.81 7.36
N GLU A 115 -8.04 18.17 7.82
CA GLU A 115 -8.01 16.93 8.58
C GLU A 115 -7.59 15.71 7.75
N CYS A 116 -7.94 15.69 6.47
CA CYS A 116 -7.60 14.60 5.56
C CYS A 116 -6.27 14.80 4.81
N MET A 117 -5.60 15.94 4.99
CA MET A 117 -4.34 16.24 4.31
C MET A 117 -3.25 15.22 4.66
N GLY A 118 -2.67 14.60 3.63
CA GLY A 118 -1.63 13.58 3.80
C GLY A 118 -2.14 12.17 4.09
N LEU A 119 -3.46 11.97 4.21
CA LEU A 119 -4.05 10.64 4.27
C LEU A 119 -4.08 10.00 2.88
N GLU A 120 -4.04 8.67 2.84
CA GLU A 120 -4.26 7.91 1.62
C GLU A 120 -5.75 7.92 1.26
N ARG A 121 -6.04 7.87 -0.04
CA ARG A 121 -7.44 7.74 -0.49
C ARG A 121 -7.95 6.33 -0.15
N CYS A 122 -9.15 6.26 0.40
CA CYS A 122 -9.89 5.03 0.63
C CYS A 122 -10.36 4.46 -0.71
N ALA A 123 -9.50 3.66 -1.34
CA ALA A 123 -9.74 3.01 -2.62
C ALA A 123 -9.08 1.63 -2.65
N VAL A 124 -9.57 0.77 -3.53
CA VAL A 124 -8.95 -0.53 -3.84
C VAL A 124 -8.09 -0.37 -5.08
N TRP A 125 -6.79 -0.61 -4.95
CA TRP A 125 -5.81 -0.39 -6.01
C TRP A 125 -5.52 -1.65 -6.82
N ASP A 126 -5.28 -1.46 -8.11
CA ASP A 126 -4.78 -2.49 -9.02
C ASP A 126 -3.23 -2.53 -8.98
N SER A 127 -2.64 -3.67 -9.35
CA SER A 127 -1.19 -3.90 -9.25
C SER A 127 -0.41 -2.88 -10.07
N ASN A 128 -0.84 -2.62 -11.31
CA ASN A 128 -0.18 -1.67 -12.20
C ASN A 128 -0.17 -0.24 -11.62
N HIS A 129 -1.25 0.20 -10.96
CA HIS A 129 -1.30 1.53 -10.35
C HIS A 129 -0.28 1.66 -9.20
N VAL A 130 -0.15 0.60 -8.39
CA VAL A 130 0.80 0.57 -7.28
C VAL A 130 2.24 0.47 -7.78
N GLU A 131 2.50 -0.39 -8.77
CA GLU A 131 3.83 -0.56 -9.37
C GLU A 131 4.31 0.73 -10.03
N ASP A 132 3.43 1.43 -10.75
CA ASP A 132 3.70 2.75 -11.33
C ASP A 132 4.04 3.76 -10.22
N ARG A 133 3.25 3.81 -9.13
CA ARG A 133 3.52 4.69 -7.99
C ARG A 133 4.88 4.43 -7.35
N ILE A 134 5.27 3.17 -7.18
CA ILE A 134 6.57 2.82 -6.61
C ILE A 134 7.70 3.18 -7.57
N ARG A 135 7.54 2.91 -8.87
CA ARG A 135 8.51 3.33 -9.89
C ARG A 135 8.71 4.84 -9.85
N ASP A 136 7.61 5.59 -9.90
CA ASP A 136 7.65 7.04 -10.02
C ASP A 136 8.26 7.69 -8.75
N HIS A 137 8.00 7.13 -7.56
CA HIS A 137 8.70 7.50 -6.32
C HIS A 137 10.23 7.39 -6.46
N TYR A 138 10.74 6.25 -6.92
CA TYR A 138 12.18 6.04 -7.07
C TYR A 138 12.81 6.81 -8.24
N LEU A 139 11.99 7.26 -9.20
CA LEU A 139 12.41 8.18 -10.27
C LEU A 139 12.31 9.65 -9.85
N GLY A 140 11.68 9.96 -8.71
CA GLY A 140 11.46 11.33 -8.24
C GLY A 140 10.47 12.11 -9.12
N VAL A 141 9.52 11.42 -9.77
CA VAL A 141 8.51 12.03 -10.64
C VAL A 141 7.11 11.85 -10.05
N PRO A 142 6.15 12.75 -10.36
CA PRO A 142 4.77 12.58 -9.92
C PRO A 142 4.12 11.32 -10.52
N CYS A 143 3.41 10.56 -9.69
CA CYS A 143 2.61 9.43 -10.15
C CYS A 143 1.22 9.88 -10.60
N ILE A 144 0.80 9.45 -11.79
CA ILE A 144 -0.50 9.82 -12.38
C ILE A 144 -1.71 9.29 -11.59
N TRP A 145 -1.52 8.20 -10.85
CA TRP A 145 -2.57 7.52 -10.09
C TRP A 145 -2.79 8.14 -8.71
N VAL A 146 -1.78 8.86 -8.22
CA VAL A 146 -1.88 9.59 -6.95
C VAL A 146 -2.58 10.90 -7.25
N GLU A 147 -3.88 10.91 -7.05
CA GLU A 147 -4.62 12.16 -7.03
C GLU A 147 -4.28 12.90 -5.73
N PRO A 148 -3.62 14.07 -5.79
CA PRO A 148 -3.54 14.91 -4.62
C PRO A 148 -4.97 15.24 -4.19
N MET A 149 -5.18 15.43 -2.90
CA MET A 149 -6.45 15.89 -2.40
C MET A 149 -6.77 17.24 -3.07
N LYS A 150 -7.71 17.22 -4.03
CA LYS A 150 -8.11 18.38 -4.84
C LYS A 150 -9.04 19.26 -4.07
#